data_AF-A0A8I3WEH7-F1
#
_entry.id   AF-A0A8I3WEH7-F1
#
_cell.length_a   1.000
_cell.length_b   1.000
_cell.length_c   1.000
_cell.angle_alpha   90.00
_cell.angle_beta   90.00
_cell.angle_gamma   90.00
#
_symmetry.space_group_name_H-M   'P 1'
#
loop_
_entity.id
_entity.type
_entity.pdbx_description
1 polymer ?
#
loop_
_entity_poly.entity_id
_entity_poly.type
_entity_poly.pdbx_seq_one_letter_code
_entity_poly.pdbx_strand_id
1 'polypeptide(L)'
;TDLWKSALLIKCLEKEVAALCRYTPRRNIPPYFVALVPQDEELDDQKIQVTPPGFQLVFLPFADDKRKMPFTEKIMATPEQVDKMKAIVEKLRFTYRSDSFENPVLQQHFRNLEALALDLMEPEQAVDLTLPKVEAMNKRLGSLVDEFKELVYPPDYNPEGKVTKRKHDNEGSGSKRPKVEYSEEELKTHISKGTLGKFTVPMLKEACRAYGLKSGLKKQELLEALTKHFQD
;
A
#
# COMPACT_ATOMS: atom_id res chain seq x y z
N THR A 1 8.65 -40.95 8.40
CA THR A 1 9.18 -39.57 8.48
C THR A 1 8.10 -38.51 8.42
N ASP A 2 6.83 -38.85 8.21
CA ASP A 2 5.77 -37.87 7.99
C ASP A 2 4.93 -37.55 9.24
N LEU A 3 5.00 -38.40 10.27
CA LEU A 3 4.24 -38.23 11.51
C LEU A 3 4.53 -36.89 12.21
N TRP A 4 5.78 -36.44 12.24
CA TRP A 4 6.14 -35.16 12.87
C TRP A 4 5.63 -33.96 12.05
N LYS A 5 5.58 -34.07 10.71
CA LYS A 5 5.08 -33.01 9.84
C LYS A 5 3.58 -32.83 10.02
N SER A 6 2.84 -33.94 10.08
CA SER A 6 1.40 -33.92 10.36
C SER A 6 1.11 -33.37 11.75
N ALA A 7 1.87 -33.79 12.77
CA ALA A 7 1.73 -33.25 14.12
C ALA A 7 2.00 -31.73 14.18
N LEU A 8 3.04 -31.26 13.47
CA LEU A 8 3.35 -29.84 13.38
C LEU A 8 2.25 -29.07 12.64
N LEU A 9 1.75 -29.61 11.52
CA LEU A 9 0.66 -29.00 10.76
C LEU A 9 -0.59 -28.81 11.61
N ILE A 10 -1.05 -29.88 12.27
CA ILE A 10 -2.22 -29.84 13.15
C ILE A 10 -2.03 -28.80 14.26
N LYS A 11 -0.86 -28.79 14.93
CA LYS A 11 -0.59 -27.84 16.01
C LYS A 11 -0.41 -26.40 15.54
N CYS A 12 0.10 -26.18 14.32
CA CYS A 12 0.19 -24.87 13.72
C CYS A 12 -1.19 -24.32 13.32
N LEU A 13 -2.07 -25.17 12.79
CA LEU A 13 -3.47 -24.82 12.49
C LEU A 13 -4.23 -24.47 13.78
N GLU A 14 -4.18 -25.32 14.81
CA GLU A 14 -4.86 -25.08 16.09
C GLU A 14 -4.44 -23.77 16.78
N LYS A 15 -3.18 -23.36 16.60
CA LYS A 15 -2.60 -22.19 17.27
C LYS A 15 -2.56 -20.94 16.38
N GLU A 16 -2.97 -21.05 15.12
CA GLU A 16 -2.86 -19.98 14.13
C GLU A 16 -1.42 -19.41 14.00
N VAL A 17 -0.42 -20.30 14.04
CA VAL A 17 1.01 -19.91 13.98
C VAL A 17 1.70 -20.46 12.73
N ALA A 18 2.59 -19.66 12.16
CA ALA A 18 3.49 -20.06 11.08
C ALA A 18 4.90 -20.36 11.61
N ALA A 19 5.58 -21.33 11.01
CA ALA A 19 6.95 -21.65 11.39
C ALA A 19 7.95 -20.79 10.59
N LEU A 20 8.66 -19.90 11.29
CA LEU A 20 9.72 -19.08 10.69
C LEU A 20 10.98 -19.93 10.47
N CYS A 21 11.43 -20.00 9.22
CA CYS A 21 12.55 -20.83 8.80
C CYS A 21 13.60 -20.02 8.04
N ARG A 22 14.85 -20.51 8.10
CA ARG A 22 15.94 -20.05 7.23
C ARG A 22 16.06 -21.00 6.05
N TYR A 23 15.69 -20.53 4.87
CA TYR A 23 15.63 -21.33 3.64
C TYR A 23 16.89 -21.12 2.78
N THR A 24 17.53 -22.22 2.39
CA THR A 24 18.67 -22.24 1.48
C THR A 24 18.43 -23.32 0.41
N PRO A 25 18.01 -22.95 -0.82
CA PRO A 25 17.57 -23.92 -1.83
C PRO A 25 18.67 -24.90 -2.28
N ARG A 26 19.91 -24.40 -2.40
CA ARG A 26 21.09 -25.18 -2.84
C ARG A 26 22.35 -24.62 -2.20
N ARG A 27 23.46 -25.38 -2.28
CA ARG A 27 24.77 -24.94 -1.78
C ARG A 27 25.18 -23.60 -2.40
N ASN A 28 25.83 -22.75 -1.61
CA ASN A 28 26.37 -21.44 -2.02
C ASN A 28 25.32 -20.41 -2.47
N ILE A 29 24.10 -20.46 -1.94
CA ILE A 29 23.10 -19.41 -2.09
C ILE A 29 22.85 -18.72 -0.74
N PRO A 30 22.77 -17.37 -0.69
CA PRO A 30 22.38 -16.65 0.52
C PRO A 30 21.02 -17.13 1.05
N PRO A 31 20.87 -17.30 2.37
CA PRO A 31 19.61 -17.72 2.95
C PRO A 31 18.51 -16.65 2.82
N TYR A 32 17.26 -17.09 2.72
CA TYR A 32 16.07 -16.25 2.86
C TYR A 32 15.29 -16.62 4.11
N PHE A 33 14.64 -15.65 4.75
CA PHE A 33 13.62 -15.95 5.75
C PHE A 33 12.32 -16.34 5.04
N VAL A 34 11.74 -17.46 5.44
CA VAL A 34 10.47 -17.94 4.92
C VAL A 34 9.54 -18.27 6.09
N ALA A 35 8.25 -18.00 5.92
CA ALA A 35 7.21 -18.47 6.82
C ALA A 35 6.57 -19.71 6.20
N LEU A 36 6.60 -20.83 6.92
CA LEU A 36 5.82 -22.02 6.58
C LEU A 36 4.43 -21.83 7.17
N VAL A 37 3.49 -21.38 6.33
CA VAL A 37 2.09 -21.16 6.71
C VAL A 37 1.36 -22.50 6.64
N PRO A 38 0.74 -22.97 7.73
CA PRO A 38 0.00 -24.22 7.72
C PRO A 38 -1.20 -24.12 6.78
N GLN A 39 -1.38 -25.14 5.93
CA GLN A 39 -2.43 -25.22 4.93
C GLN A 39 -3.19 -26.53 5.10
N ASP A 40 -4.49 -26.43 5.37
CA ASP A 40 -5.37 -27.59 5.51
C ASP A 40 -5.84 -28.11 4.14
N GLU A 41 -6.27 -29.36 4.10
CA GLU A 41 -6.81 -29.97 2.88
C GLU A 41 -8.22 -29.45 2.59
N GLU A 42 -8.45 -29.04 1.34
CA GLU A 42 -9.77 -28.63 0.86
C GLU A 42 -10.13 -29.44 -0.39
N LEU A 43 -11.28 -30.12 -0.33
CA LEU A 43 -11.87 -30.87 -1.44
C LEU A 43 -13.12 -30.15 -1.91
N ASP A 44 -13.31 -30.06 -3.23
CA ASP A 44 -14.54 -29.51 -3.80
C ASP A 44 -15.70 -30.53 -3.81
N ASP A 45 -16.84 -30.09 -4.33
CA ASP A 45 -18.05 -30.92 -4.49
C ASP A 45 -17.80 -32.16 -5.38
N GLN A 46 -16.82 -32.10 -6.28
CA GLN A 46 -16.43 -33.18 -7.18
C GLN A 46 -15.36 -34.11 -6.56
N LYS A 47 -14.99 -33.90 -5.30
CA LYS A 47 -13.90 -34.60 -4.60
C LYS A 47 -12.52 -34.37 -5.22
N ILE A 48 -12.35 -33.28 -5.95
CA ILE A 48 -11.06 -32.82 -6.46
C ILE A 48 -10.37 -32.04 -5.34
N GLN A 49 -9.10 -32.33 -5.13
CA GLN A 49 -8.28 -31.61 -4.16
C GLN A 49 -7.95 -30.22 -4.71
N VAL A 50 -8.59 -29.19 -4.15
CA VAL A 50 -8.38 -27.78 -4.51
C VAL A 50 -7.15 -27.23 -3.78
N THR A 51 -7.05 -27.54 -2.49
CA THR A 51 -5.97 -27.08 -1.62
C THR A 51 -5.30 -28.31 -1.00
N PRO A 52 -4.03 -28.59 -1.31
CA PRO A 52 -3.34 -29.77 -0.76
C PRO A 52 -2.93 -29.54 0.71
N PRO A 53 -2.92 -30.58 1.56
CA PRO A 53 -2.47 -30.46 2.94
C PRO A 53 -0.95 -30.24 3.02
N GLY A 54 -0.50 -29.29 3.82
CA GLY A 54 0.92 -29.07 4.03
C GLY A 54 1.27 -27.68 4.54
N PHE A 55 2.40 -27.16 4.07
CA PHE A 55 2.85 -25.81 4.41
C PHE A 55 3.10 -24.99 3.15
N GLN A 56 2.47 -23.83 3.06
CA GLN A 56 2.79 -22.83 2.06
C GLN A 56 4.09 -22.13 2.44
N LEU A 57 5.11 -22.23 1.60
CA LEU A 57 6.39 -21.56 1.80
C LEU A 57 6.29 -20.12 1.31
N VAL A 58 6.13 -19.17 2.24
CA VAL A 58 6.01 -17.74 1.95
C VAL A 58 7.34 -17.04 2.19
N PHE A 59 7.90 -16.40 1.16
CA PHE A 59 9.13 -15.62 1.28
C PHE A 59 8.89 -14.31 2.01
N LEU A 60 9.72 -14.02 3.01
CA LEU A 60 9.68 -12.75 3.74
C LEU A 60 10.72 -11.79 3.16
N PRO A 61 10.34 -10.57 2.78
CA PRO A 61 11.27 -9.60 2.21
C PRO A 61 12.29 -9.13 3.24
N PHE A 62 13.55 -8.97 2.81
CA PHE A 62 14.57 -8.27 3.59
C PHE A 62 14.30 -6.76 3.61
N ALA A 63 15.10 -6.02 4.38
CA ALA A 63 15.00 -4.56 4.42
C ALA A 63 15.21 -3.93 3.03
N ASP A 64 16.11 -4.51 2.23
CA ASP A 64 16.47 -4.01 0.90
C ASP A 64 15.33 -4.18 -0.13
N ASP A 65 14.45 -5.17 0.07
CA ASP A 65 13.28 -5.41 -0.79
C ASP A 65 12.14 -4.41 -0.50
N LYS A 66 12.16 -3.75 0.66
CA LYS A 66 11.11 -2.81 1.08
C LYS A 66 11.39 -1.41 0.55
N ARG A 67 10.53 -0.93 -0.35
CA ARG A 67 10.60 0.43 -0.87
C ARG A 67 9.76 1.39 -0.02
N LYS A 68 10.39 2.44 0.53
CA LYS A 68 9.67 3.53 1.20
C LYS A 68 8.97 4.40 0.15
N MET A 69 7.66 4.59 0.33
CA MET A 69 6.87 5.47 -0.53
C MET A 69 6.68 6.82 0.17
N PRO A 70 6.76 7.96 -0.56
CA PRO A 70 6.39 9.24 -0.01
C PRO A 70 4.88 9.25 0.26
N PHE A 71 4.48 9.64 1.46
CA PHE A 71 3.07 9.78 1.81
C PHE A 71 2.61 11.20 1.48
N THR A 72 1.46 11.30 0.84
CA THR A 72 0.69 12.55 0.78
C THR A 72 -0.24 12.63 1.98
N GLU A 73 -0.84 13.79 2.21
CA GLU A 73 -1.92 13.93 3.18
C GLU A 73 -3.03 12.90 2.90
N LYS A 74 -3.51 12.26 3.97
CA LYS A 74 -4.55 11.26 3.88
C LYS A 74 -5.90 11.95 3.73
N ILE A 75 -6.40 12.03 2.50
CA ILE A 75 -7.75 12.51 2.21
C ILE A 75 -8.72 11.34 2.36
N MET A 76 -9.66 11.46 3.29
CA MET A 76 -10.68 10.42 3.54
C MET A 76 -11.98 10.73 2.79
N ALA A 77 -12.59 9.70 2.21
CA ALA A 77 -13.90 9.79 1.60
C ALA A 77 -15.01 9.91 2.65
N THR A 78 -16.13 10.51 2.27
CA THR A 78 -17.34 10.57 3.10
C THR A 78 -18.04 9.21 3.13
N PRO A 79 -18.84 8.89 4.17
CA PRO A 79 -19.59 7.64 4.22
C PRO A 79 -20.51 7.44 3.00
N GLU A 80 -21.11 8.52 2.49
CA GLU A 80 -21.97 8.46 1.30
C GLU A 80 -21.20 8.04 0.03
N GLN A 81 -20.00 8.57 -0.18
CA GLN A 81 -19.13 8.17 -1.29
C GLN A 81 -18.73 6.70 -1.18
N VAL A 82 -18.44 6.23 0.05
CA VAL A 82 -18.09 4.84 0.33
C VAL A 82 -19.28 3.92 0.02
N ASP A 83 -20.50 4.27 0.42
CA ASP A 83 -21.68 3.44 0.22
C ASP A 83 -22.07 3.34 -1.26
N LYS A 84 -21.92 4.42 -2.05
CA LYS A 84 -22.08 4.36 -3.51
C LYS A 84 -21.04 3.46 -4.16
N MET A 85 -19.78 3.51 -3.73
CA MET A 85 -18.74 2.61 -4.22
C MET A 85 -19.01 1.15 -3.84
N LYS A 86 -19.53 0.86 -2.64
CA LYS A 86 -19.96 -0.50 -2.26
C LYS A 86 -21.01 -1.05 -3.23
N ALA A 87 -22.01 -0.25 -3.60
CA ALA A 87 -23.03 -0.66 -4.56
C ALA A 87 -22.43 -1.00 -5.95
N ILE A 88 -21.43 -0.22 -6.40
CA ILE A 88 -20.69 -0.51 -7.64
C ILE A 88 -19.94 -1.85 -7.53
N VAL A 89 -19.24 -2.09 -6.42
CA VAL A 89 -18.50 -3.34 -6.18
C VAL A 89 -19.43 -4.55 -6.12
N GLU A 90 -20.58 -4.45 -5.47
CA GLU A 90 -21.58 -5.52 -5.42
C GLU A 90 -22.15 -5.83 -6.80
N LYS A 91 -22.42 -4.79 -7.61
CA LYS A 91 -22.86 -4.95 -9.00
C LYS A 91 -21.78 -5.55 -9.89
N LEU A 92 -20.49 -5.41 -9.58
CA LEU A 92 -19.41 -6.04 -10.36
C LEU A 92 -18.89 -7.33 -9.75
N ARG A 93 -19.55 -7.86 -8.70
CA ARG A 93 -19.15 -9.10 -8.07
C ARG A 93 -19.22 -10.28 -9.05
N PHE A 94 -18.15 -11.07 -9.04
CA PHE A 94 -18.02 -12.35 -9.72
C PHE A 94 -17.19 -13.30 -8.85
N THR A 95 -17.29 -14.60 -9.11
CA THR A 95 -16.50 -15.63 -8.40
C THR A 95 -15.17 -15.80 -9.11
N TYR A 96 -14.08 -15.38 -8.47
CA TYR A 96 -12.73 -15.60 -8.99
C TYR A 96 -12.29 -17.06 -8.79
N ARG A 97 -11.67 -17.64 -9.81
CA ARG A 97 -10.93 -18.90 -9.71
C ARG A 97 -9.56 -18.72 -10.36
N SER A 98 -8.56 -19.47 -9.90
CA SER A 98 -7.18 -19.41 -10.42
C SER A 98 -7.06 -19.85 -11.88
N ASP A 99 -8.01 -20.66 -12.36
CA ASP A 99 -8.09 -21.19 -13.73
C ASP A 99 -8.99 -20.35 -14.67
N SER A 100 -9.50 -19.20 -14.21
CA SER A 100 -10.45 -18.39 -14.99
C SER A 100 -9.85 -17.65 -16.18
N PHE A 101 -8.53 -17.46 -16.21
CA PHE A 101 -7.85 -16.66 -17.23
C PHE A 101 -6.69 -17.42 -17.83
N GLU A 102 -6.66 -17.46 -19.15
CA GLU A 102 -5.54 -17.99 -19.91
C GLU A 102 -4.58 -16.86 -20.31
N ASN A 103 -3.31 -17.20 -20.54
CA ASN A 103 -2.34 -16.21 -21.00
C ASN A 103 -2.54 -15.95 -22.51
N PRO A 104 -2.99 -14.73 -22.91
CA PRO A 104 -3.33 -14.45 -24.31
C PRO A 104 -2.11 -14.54 -25.24
N VAL A 105 -0.91 -14.20 -24.75
CA VAL A 105 0.33 -14.27 -25.54
C VAL A 105 0.70 -15.71 -25.84
N LEU A 106 0.59 -16.60 -24.84
CA LEU A 106 0.84 -18.03 -25.05
C LEU A 106 -0.21 -18.66 -25.95
N GLN A 107 -1.49 -18.32 -25.75
CA GLN A 107 -2.56 -18.81 -26.62
C GLN A 107 -2.33 -18.45 -28.07
N GLN A 108 -2.08 -17.17 -28.38
CA GLN A 108 -1.82 -16.75 -29.75
C GLN A 108 -0.55 -17.40 -30.33
N HIS A 109 0.50 -17.56 -29.52
CA HIS A 109 1.73 -18.22 -29.94
C HIS A 109 1.49 -19.67 -30.39
N PHE A 110 0.81 -20.48 -29.56
CA PHE A 110 0.55 -21.88 -29.90
C PHE A 110 -0.46 -22.05 -31.03
N ARG A 111 -1.47 -21.18 -31.13
CA ARG A 111 -2.41 -21.17 -32.26
C ARG A 111 -1.72 -20.88 -33.60
N ASN A 112 -0.75 -19.96 -33.59
CA ASN A 112 0.07 -19.70 -34.77
C ASN A 112 0.93 -20.91 -35.15
N LEU A 113 1.56 -21.57 -34.17
CA LEU A 113 2.36 -22.78 -34.42
C LEU A 113 1.54 -23.95 -34.94
N GLU A 114 0.34 -24.15 -34.38
CA GLU A 114 -0.61 -25.18 -34.82
C GLU A 114 -1.03 -24.94 -36.27
N ALA A 115 -1.36 -23.69 -36.63
CA ALA A 115 -1.72 -23.34 -38.00
C ALA A 115 -0.57 -23.59 -39.00
N LEU A 116 0.67 -23.27 -38.61
CA LEU A 116 1.85 -23.57 -39.42
C LEU A 116 2.12 -25.07 -39.54
N ALA A 117 1.88 -25.85 -38.49
CA ALA A 117 2.10 -27.29 -38.49
C ALA A 117 1.05 -28.04 -39.33
N LEU A 118 -0.16 -27.49 -39.45
CA LEU A 118 -1.28 -28.06 -40.21
C LEU A 118 -1.46 -27.43 -41.60
N ASP A 119 -0.53 -26.57 -42.03
CA ASP A 119 -0.59 -25.82 -43.29
C ASP A 119 -1.94 -25.08 -43.50
N LEU A 120 -2.48 -24.50 -42.42
CA LEU A 120 -3.69 -23.68 -42.49
C LEU A 120 -3.39 -22.31 -43.11
N MET A 121 -4.36 -21.75 -43.84
CA MET A 121 -4.21 -20.46 -44.51
C MET A 121 -4.03 -19.29 -43.54
N GLU A 122 -4.68 -19.35 -42.39
CA GLU A 122 -4.60 -18.34 -41.35
C GLU A 122 -4.71 -18.95 -39.96
N PRO A 123 -4.00 -18.40 -38.96
CA PRO A 123 -4.10 -18.86 -37.59
C PRO A 123 -5.38 -18.36 -36.92
N GLU A 124 -5.97 -19.23 -36.10
CA GLU A 124 -7.09 -18.87 -35.23
C GLU A 124 -6.68 -17.73 -34.28
N GLN A 125 -7.51 -16.70 -34.19
CA GLN A 125 -7.30 -15.58 -33.27
C GLN A 125 -7.83 -15.96 -31.89
N ALA A 126 -6.94 -15.97 -30.89
CA ALA A 126 -7.32 -16.23 -29.52
C ALA A 126 -8.14 -15.05 -28.95
N VAL A 127 -9.26 -15.35 -28.30
CA VAL A 127 -10.06 -14.33 -27.60
C VAL A 127 -9.36 -13.97 -26.29
N ASP A 128 -9.03 -12.70 -26.10
CA ASP A 128 -8.40 -12.22 -24.87
C ASP A 128 -9.42 -12.13 -23.72
N LEU A 129 -9.38 -13.10 -22.82
CA LEU A 129 -10.22 -13.16 -21.62
C LEU A 129 -9.80 -12.17 -20.53
N THR A 130 -8.62 -11.56 -20.64
CA THR A 130 -8.11 -10.58 -19.67
C THR A 130 -8.70 -9.19 -19.87
N LEU A 131 -9.27 -8.92 -21.05
CA LEU A 131 -9.94 -7.66 -21.34
C LEU A 131 -11.28 -7.56 -20.58
N PRO A 132 -11.55 -6.44 -19.88
CA PRO A 132 -12.83 -6.23 -19.21
C PRO A 132 -13.99 -6.23 -20.20
N LYS A 133 -15.12 -6.84 -19.80
CA LYS A 133 -16.35 -6.86 -20.61
C LYS A 133 -17.10 -5.53 -20.48
N VAL A 134 -16.54 -4.48 -21.07
CA VAL A 134 -16.95 -3.07 -20.88
C VAL A 134 -18.45 -2.87 -21.08
N GLU A 135 -19.03 -3.34 -22.19
CA GLU A 135 -20.46 -3.18 -22.48
C GLU A 135 -21.36 -3.84 -21.40
N ALA A 136 -20.97 -5.04 -20.95
CA ALA A 136 -21.71 -5.75 -19.91
C ALA A 136 -21.59 -5.04 -18.56
N MET A 137 -20.41 -4.50 -18.24
CA MET A 137 -20.17 -3.73 -17.02
C MET A 137 -20.99 -2.44 -17.01
N ASN A 138 -20.94 -1.65 -18.09
CA ASN A 138 -21.70 -0.40 -18.23
C ASN A 138 -23.20 -0.64 -18.08
N LYS A 139 -23.73 -1.67 -18.75
CA LYS A 139 -25.14 -2.05 -18.64
C LYS A 139 -25.52 -2.48 -17.22
N ARG A 140 -24.63 -3.19 -16.50
CA ARG A 140 -24.89 -3.67 -15.13
C ARG A 140 -24.84 -2.55 -14.10
N LEU A 141 -24.02 -1.53 -14.33
CA LEU A 141 -23.84 -0.39 -13.43
C LEU A 141 -24.92 0.68 -13.61
N GLY A 142 -25.42 0.91 -14.83
CA GLY A 142 -26.47 1.91 -15.08
C GLY A 142 -26.07 3.30 -14.57
N SER A 143 -26.95 3.95 -13.80
CA SER A 143 -26.74 5.31 -13.26
C SER A 143 -25.73 5.40 -12.12
N LEU A 144 -25.32 4.28 -11.51
CA LEU A 144 -24.43 4.29 -10.34
C LEU A 144 -23.08 4.97 -10.63
N VAL A 145 -22.61 4.87 -11.87
CA VAL A 145 -21.37 5.53 -12.30
C VAL A 145 -21.51 7.04 -12.24
N ASP A 146 -22.62 7.58 -12.74
CA ASP A 146 -22.84 9.02 -12.81
C ASP A 146 -23.15 9.59 -11.42
N GLU A 147 -23.95 8.88 -10.62
CA GLU A 147 -24.19 9.24 -9.22
C GLU A 147 -22.90 9.28 -8.39
N PHE A 148 -21.98 8.33 -8.60
CA PHE A 148 -20.69 8.34 -7.92
C PHE A 148 -19.79 9.48 -8.40
N LYS A 149 -19.82 9.79 -9.71
CA LYS A 149 -19.07 10.92 -10.26
C LYS A 149 -19.53 12.26 -9.67
N GLU A 150 -20.84 12.48 -9.57
CA GLU A 150 -21.39 13.72 -8.99
C GLU A 150 -20.96 13.95 -7.53
N LEU A 151 -20.76 12.87 -6.75
CA LEU A 151 -20.34 12.96 -5.36
C LEU A 151 -18.84 13.20 -5.16
N VAL A 152 -18.01 12.87 -6.16
CA VAL A 152 -16.54 12.84 -6.02
C VAL A 152 -15.85 13.87 -6.91
N TYR A 153 -16.28 14.00 -8.16
CA TYR A 153 -15.63 14.85 -9.14
C TYR A 153 -16.35 16.19 -9.24
N PRO A 154 -15.65 17.31 -8.99
CA PRO A 154 -16.15 18.63 -9.34
C PRO A 154 -16.53 18.74 -10.82
N PRO A 155 -17.50 19.59 -11.20
CA PRO A 155 -17.99 19.69 -12.57
C PRO A 155 -16.93 20.19 -13.58
N ASP A 156 -15.89 20.87 -13.11
CA ASP A 156 -14.76 21.36 -13.88
C ASP A 156 -13.53 20.41 -13.82
N TYR A 157 -13.68 19.25 -13.20
CA TYR A 157 -12.60 18.26 -13.11
C TYR A 157 -12.29 17.66 -14.48
N ASN A 158 -11.02 17.73 -14.88
CA ASN A 158 -10.55 17.06 -16.08
C ASN A 158 -9.90 15.71 -15.72
N PRO A 159 -10.62 14.58 -15.86
CA PRO A 159 -10.10 13.25 -15.51
C PRO A 159 -8.93 12.80 -16.40
N GLU A 160 -8.81 13.35 -17.61
CA GLU A 160 -7.71 13.05 -18.56
C GLU A 160 -6.63 14.15 -18.58
N GLY A 161 -6.79 15.17 -17.74
CA GLY A 161 -5.86 16.28 -17.64
C GLY A 161 -4.52 15.82 -17.07
N LYS A 162 -3.46 15.90 -17.87
CA LYS A 162 -2.09 15.72 -17.37
C LYS A 162 -1.82 16.76 -16.28
N VAL A 163 -1.64 16.30 -15.05
CA VAL A 163 -1.11 17.13 -13.96
C VAL A 163 0.28 17.62 -14.38
N THR A 164 0.37 18.87 -14.85
CA THR A 164 1.66 19.51 -15.06
C THR A 164 2.34 19.60 -13.70
N LYS A 165 3.30 18.71 -13.45
CA LYS A 165 4.27 18.86 -12.36
C LYS A 165 4.80 20.29 -12.42
N ARG A 166 4.43 21.12 -11.45
CA ARG A 166 5.12 22.39 -11.24
C ARG A 166 6.59 22.04 -11.07
N LYS A 167 7.43 22.58 -11.95
CA LYS A 167 8.88 22.52 -11.83
C LYS A 167 9.21 23.00 -10.42
N HIS A 168 9.93 22.18 -9.68
CA HIS A 168 10.65 22.63 -8.50
C HIS A 168 11.70 23.62 -9.03
N ASP A 169 11.45 24.92 -8.87
CA ASP A 169 12.44 25.93 -9.21
C ASP A 169 13.71 25.66 -8.40
N ASN A 170 14.76 25.34 -9.14
CA ASN A 170 16.11 25.23 -8.66
C ASN A 170 16.77 26.58 -8.94
N GLU A 171 16.51 27.58 -8.10
CA GLU A 171 17.31 28.79 -8.06
C GLU A 171 18.30 28.71 -6.91
N GLY A 172 19.59 28.69 -7.28
CA GLY A 172 20.69 28.85 -6.35
C GLY A 172 20.92 30.30 -5.95
N SER A 173 21.76 30.44 -4.92
CA SER A 173 22.46 31.66 -4.47
C SER A 173 21.66 32.66 -3.61
N GLY A 174 21.93 32.64 -2.29
CA GLY A 174 21.65 33.79 -1.42
C GLY A 174 21.85 33.49 0.06
N SER A 175 23.04 33.77 0.58
CA SER A 175 23.39 33.76 1.99
C SER A 175 22.49 34.70 2.82
N LYS A 176 21.37 34.20 3.34
CA LYS A 176 20.68 34.75 4.51
C LYS A 176 20.45 33.59 5.46
N ARG A 177 20.85 33.77 6.72
CA ARG A 177 20.67 32.77 7.79
C ARG A 177 19.21 32.27 7.73
N PRO A 178 18.97 30.94 7.73
CA PRO A 178 17.61 30.43 7.75
C PRO A 178 16.92 30.98 8.97
N LYS A 179 15.80 31.68 8.77
CA LYS A 179 14.89 32.04 9.86
C LYS A 179 14.22 30.73 10.27
N VAL A 180 14.77 30.07 11.29
CA VAL A 180 14.23 28.81 11.80
C VAL A 180 12.97 29.14 12.57
N GLU A 181 11.83 29.11 11.89
CA GLU A 181 10.51 29.17 12.54
C GLU A 181 10.23 27.78 13.11
N TYR A 182 10.30 27.66 14.43
CA TYR A 182 9.92 26.43 15.12
C TYR A 182 8.41 26.30 15.08
N SER A 183 7.91 25.20 14.51
CA SER A 183 6.49 24.91 14.49
C SER A 183 6.01 24.51 15.89
N GLU A 184 4.70 24.66 16.13
CA GLU A 184 4.08 24.34 17.43
C GLU A 184 4.26 22.86 17.77
N GLU A 185 4.20 22.01 16.75
CA GLU A 185 4.39 20.57 16.86
C GLU A 185 5.82 20.20 17.29
N GLU A 186 6.82 20.89 16.74
CA GLU A 186 8.22 20.67 17.09
C GLU A 186 8.50 21.07 18.55
N LEU A 187 7.97 22.22 18.99
CA LEU A 187 8.09 22.69 20.38
C LEU A 187 7.35 21.78 21.37
N LYS A 188 6.13 21.34 21.07
CA LYS A 188 5.39 20.34 21.87
C LYS A 188 6.13 19.02 21.96
N THR A 189 6.79 18.60 20.87
CA THR A 189 7.61 17.37 20.85
C THR A 189 8.86 17.51 21.73
N HIS A 190 9.50 18.68 21.74
CA HIS A 190 10.65 18.93 22.59
C HIS A 190 10.30 19.09 24.07
N ILE A 191 9.10 19.61 24.39
CA ILE A 191 8.56 19.68 25.75
C ILE A 191 8.25 18.27 26.27
N SER A 192 7.51 17.46 25.51
CA SER A 192 7.17 16.09 25.91
C SER A 192 8.40 15.18 26.07
N LYS A 193 9.44 15.37 25.23
CA LYS A 193 10.71 14.64 25.34
C LYS A 193 11.67 15.21 26.39
N GLY A 194 11.32 16.29 27.09
CA GLY A 194 12.19 16.95 28.09
C GLY A 194 13.49 17.50 27.50
N THR A 195 13.54 17.73 26.17
CA THR A 195 14.74 18.18 25.46
C THR A 195 14.78 19.68 25.24
N LEU A 196 13.71 20.40 25.60
CA LEU A 196 13.64 21.86 25.50
C LEU A 196 14.78 22.56 26.27
N GLY A 197 15.24 21.99 27.39
CA GLY A 197 16.38 22.50 28.16
C GLY A 197 17.72 22.48 27.41
N LYS A 198 17.83 21.71 26.33
CA LYS A 198 19.02 21.67 25.45
C LYS A 198 19.07 22.82 24.44
N PHE A 199 17.98 23.57 24.29
CA PHE A 199 17.94 24.71 23.38
C PHE A 199 18.85 25.84 23.89
N THR A 200 19.46 26.56 22.96
CA THR A 200 20.27 27.73 23.28
C THR A 200 19.35 28.92 23.60
N VAL A 201 19.83 29.87 24.40
CA VAL A 201 19.06 31.08 24.77
C VAL A 201 18.54 31.85 23.54
N PRO A 202 19.30 31.99 22.43
CA PRO A 202 18.79 32.59 21.20
C PRO A 202 17.59 31.84 20.60
N MET A 203 17.64 30.50 20.54
CA MET A 203 16.55 29.67 20.00
C MET A 203 15.27 29.81 20.83
N LEU A 204 15.41 29.83 22.16
CA LEU A 204 14.28 30.02 23.08
C LEU A 204 13.68 31.44 22.96
N LYS A 205 14.51 32.47 22.75
CA LYS A 205 14.01 33.83 22.49
C LYS A 205 13.28 33.95 21.16
N GLU A 206 13.74 33.27 20.11
CA GLU A 206 13.05 33.23 18.82
C GLU A 206 11.71 32.50 18.91
N ALA A 207 11.66 31.35 19.60
CA ALA A 207 10.40 30.67 19.88
C ALA A 207 9.43 31.56 20.68
N CYS A 208 9.87 32.19 21.78
CA CYS A 208 9.02 33.12 22.53
C CYS A 208 8.52 34.30 21.67
N ARG A 209 9.35 34.82 20.75
CA ARG A 209 8.95 35.91 19.84
C ARG A 209 7.93 35.45 18.79
N ALA A 210 8.09 34.24 18.25
CA ALA A 210 7.15 33.68 17.27
C ALA A 210 5.74 33.54 17.86
N TYR A 211 5.64 33.22 19.15
CA TYR A 211 4.37 33.06 19.88
C TYR A 211 3.97 34.29 20.71
N GLY A 212 4.65 35.43 20.56
CA GLY A 212 4.29 36.68 21.24
C GLY A 212 4.41 36.64 22.78
N LEU A 213 5.20 35.72 23.34
CA LEU A 213 5.32 35.50 24.78
C LEU A 213 6.24 36.54 25.43
N LYS A 214 5.72 37.21 26.47
CA LYS A 214 6.53 38.06 27.35
C LYS A 214 7.44 37.15 28.18
N SER A 215 8.72 37.15 27.86
CA SER A 215 9.70 36.27 28.50
C SER A 215 10.92 37.08 28.95
N GLY A 216 11.57 36.62 30.02
CA GLY A 216 12.66 37.36 30.66
C GLY A 216 14.03 37.15 30.00
N LEU A 217 15.09 37.58 30.68
CA LEU A 217 16.46 37.53 30.15
C LEU A 217 17.15 36.20 30.42
N LYS A 218 16.67 35.44 31.42
CA LYS A 218 17.30 34.19 31.87
C LYS A 218 16.75 32.99 31.11
N LYS A 219 17.61 32.00 30.86
CA LYS A 219 17.23 30.75 30.16
C LYS A 219 16.05 30.02 30.83
N GLN A 220 16.02 30.02 32.16
CA GLN A 220 14.98 29.36 32.95
C GLN A 220 13.59 30.00 32.73
N GLU A 221 13.52 31.33 32.68
CA GLU A 221 12.28 32.09 32.45
C GLU A 221 11.72 31.85 31.04
N LEU A 222 12.60 31.69 30.04
CA LEU A 222 12.19 31.34 28.67
C LEU A 222 11.63 29.93 28.58
N LEU A 223 12.24 28.97 29.30
CA LEU A 223 11.78 27.58 29.35
C LEU A 223 10.41 27.48 30.03
N GLU A 224 10.24 28.14 31.17
CA GLU A 224 8.97 28.16 31.90
C GLU A 224 7.84 28.81 31.09
N ALA A 225 8.12 29.92 30.39
CA ALA A 225 7.14 30.59 29.54
C ALA A 225 6.66 29.72 28.37
N LEU A 226 7.57 29.03 27.67
CA LEU A 226 7.22 28.12 26.57
C LEU A 226 6.54 26.85 27.08
N THR A 227 7.02 26.30 28.19
CA THR A 227 6.45 25.09 28.78
C THR A 227 5.01 25.34 29.25
N LYS A 228 4.75 26.49 29.91
CA LYS A 228 3.41 26.90 30.33
C LYS A 228 2.46 27.14 29.16
N HIS A 229 2.94 27.77 28.08
CA HIS A 229 2.10 28.07 26.91
C HIS A 229 1.61 26.83 26.14
N PHE A 230 2.36 25.73 26.19
CA PHE A 230 2.04 24.50 25.45
C PHE A 230 1.60 23.32 26.34
N GLN A 231 1.57 23.48 27.67
CA GLN A 231 1.04 22.50 28.63
C GLN A 231 -0.36 22.83 29.17
N ASP A 232 -0.81 24.09 29.06
CA ASP A 232 -2.24 24.45 29.17
C ASP A 232 -2.94 24.15 27.82
#